data_AF-A0A8T4M227-F1
#
_entry.id   AF-A0A8T4M227-F1
#
_cell.length_a   1.000
_cell.length_b   1.000
_cell.length_c   1.000
_cell.angle_alpha   90.00
_cell.angle_beta   90.00
_cell.angle_gamma   90.00
#
_symmetry.space_group_name_H-M   'P 1'
#
loop_
_entity.id
_entity.type
_entity.pdbx_description
1 polymer ?
#
loop_
_entity_poly.entity_id
_entity_poly.type
_entity_poly.pdbx_seq_one_letter_code
_entity_poly.pdbx_strand_id
1 'polypeptide(L)'
;MAQARPANASGEARLIFLVRALLLSSERKKRIYQCIAQALPLGLNATALALFVSSKLEISEPTARRAVKKMLSLRLAEAERGAPVFLTPLGEKIFGGGF
;
A
#
# COMPACT_ATOMS: atom_id res chain seq x y z
N MET A 1 37.53 11.48 9.83
CA MET A 1 36.06 11.28 9.97
C MET A 1 35.55 10.64 8.68
N ALA A 2 35.17 9.37 8.71
CA ALA A 2 34.74 8.65 7.51
C ALA A 2 33.30 9.07 7.14
N GLN A 3 33.15 9.83 6.06
CA GLN A 3 31.85 10.07 5.42
C GLN A 3 31.35 8.74 4.86
N ALA A 4 30.36 8.13 5.52
CA ALA A 4 29.67 6.97 4.98
C ALA A 4 28.96 7.40 3.68
N ARG A 5 29.41 6.86 2.54
CA ARG A 5 28.83 7.11 1.21
C ARG A 5 27.32 6.80 1.18
N PRO A 6 26.52 7.52 0.36
CA PRO A 6 25.07 7.32 0.23
C PRO A 6 24.73 6.08 -0.63
N ALA A 7 25.37 4.93 -0.38
CA ALA A 7 25.07 3.69 -1.10
C ALA A 7 23.65 3.16 -0.78
N ASN A 8 23.14 3.47 0.42
CA ASN A 8 21.85 2.96 0.89
C ASN A 8 20.65 3.66 0.22
N ALA A 9 20.77 4.94 -0.14
CA ALA A 9 19.68 5.70 -0.75
C ALA A 9 19.34 5.21 -2.17
N SER A 10 20.36 4.81 -2.96
CA SER A 10 20.17 4.28 -4.32
C SER A 10 19.53 2.88 -4.30
N GLY A 11 19.92 2.03 -3.36
CA GLY A 11 19.34 0.70 -3.19
C GLY A 11 17.88 0.74 -2.75
N GLU A 12 17.56 1.60 -1.79
CA GLU A 12 16.19 1.80 -1.29
C GLU A 12 15.26 2.32 -2.40
N ALA A 13 15.71 3.31 -3.18
CA ALA A 13 14.94 3.85 -4.30
C ALA A 13 14.65 2.80 -5.38
N ARG A 14 15.62 1.95 -5.71
CA ARG A 14 15.43 0.83 -6.66
C ARG A 14 14.42 -0.20 -6.14
N LEU A 15 14.47 -0.50 -4.85
CA LEU A 15 13.56 -1.46 -4.22
C LEU A 15 12.12 -0.91 -4.20
N ILE A 16 11.94 0.37 -3.88
CA ILE A 16 10.66 1.09 -3.97
C ILE A 16 10.11 1.04 -5.39
N PHE A 17 10.97 1.30 -6.39
CA PHE A 17 10.58 1.24 -7.80
C PHE A 17 10.13 -0.18 -8.21
N LEU A 18 10.86 -1.21 -7.79
CA LEU A 18 10.52 -2.61 -8.04
C LEU A 18 9.19 -3.00 -7.39
N VAL A 19 8.96 -2.64 -6.13
CA VAL A 19 7.71 -2.91 -5.41
C VAL A 19 6.54 -2.17 -6.07
N ARG A 20 6.74 -0.91 -6.47
CA ARG A 20 5.78 -0.15 -7.28
C ARG A 20 5.46 -0.87 -8.59
N ALA A 21 6.48 -1.25 -9.36
CA ALA A 21 6.29 -1.92 -10.65
C ALA A 21 5.54 -3.26 -10.51
N LEU A 22 5.85 -4.04 -9.47
CA LEU A 22 5.22 -5.34 -9.20
C LEU A 22 3.77 -5.21 -8.71
N LEU A 23 3.49 -4.24 -7.83
CA LEU A 23 2.14 -4.01 -7.30
C LEU A 23 1.24 -3.31 -8.31
N LEU A 24 1.79 -2.37 -9.08
CA LEU A 24 1.09 -1.52 -10.02
C LEU A 24 1.27 -2.00 -11.47
N SER A 25 1.58 -3.29 -11.65
CA SER A 25 1.88 -3.92 -12.95
C SER A 25 0.74 -3.85 -13.97
N SER A 26 -0.45 -3.44 -13.55
CA SER A 26 -1.63 -3.26 -14.40
C SER A 26 -2.46 -2.10 -13.85
N GLU A 27 -3.13 -1.37 -14.74
CA GLU A 27 -4.04 -0.29 -14.38
C GLU A 27 -5.11 -0.74 -13.37
N ARG A 28 -5.63 -1.96 -13.52
CA ARG A 28 -6.59 -2.53 -12.57
C ARG A 28 -6.02 -2.67 -11.16
N LYS A 29 -4.83 -3.26 -11.02
CA LYS A 29 -4.18 -3.39 -9.70
C LYS A 29 -3.85 -2.02 -9.11
N LYS A 30 -3.35 -1.10 -9.94
CA LYS A 30 -3.03 0.27 -9.54
C LYS A 30 -4.25 0.95 -8.92
N ARG A 31 -5.40 0.91 -9.60
CA ARG A 31 -6.66 1.46 -9.06
C ARG A 31 -7.06 0.83 -7.72
N ILE A 32 -6.91 -0.49 -7.57
CA ILE A 32 -7.22 -1.18 -6.32
C ILE A 32 -6.35 -0.69 -5.17
N TYR A 33 -5.03 -0.72 -5.33
CA TYR A 33 -4.10 -0.31 -4.26
C TYR A 33 -4.16 1.19 -3.97
N GLN A 34 -4.39 2.03 -4.99
CA GLN A 34 -4.62 3.46 -4.79
C GLN A 34 -5.93 3.72 -4.02
N CYS A 35 -7.02 3.03 -4.37
CA CYS A 35 -8.28 3.16 -3.66
C CYS A 35 -8.15 2.73 -2.20
N ILE A 36 -7.39 1.66 -1.93
CA ILE A 36 -7.07 1.24 -0.56
C ILE A 36 -6.32 2.37 0.16
N ALA A 37 -5.22 2.86 -0.41
CA ALA A 37 -4.38 3.89 0.21
C ALA A 37 -5.16 5.18 0.52
N GLN A 38 -6.03 5.63 -0.41
CA GLN A 38 -6.88 6.80 -0.23
C GLN A 38 -7.98 6.62 0.83
N ALA A 39 -8.34 5.38 1.15
CA ALA A 39 -9.37 5.07 2.14
C ALA A 39 -8.80 4.87 3.55
N LEU A 40 -7.47 4.76 3.71
CA LEU A 40 -6.83 4.61 5.03
C LEU A 40 -7.08 5.80 5.98
N PRO A 41 -7.09 7.07 5.53
CA PRO A 41 -7.43 8.21 6.39
C PRO A 41 -8.84 8.16 7.01
N LEU A 42 -9.73 7.30 6.49
CA LEU A 42 -11.07 7.10 7.06
C LEU A 42 -11.05 6.27 8.36
N GLY A 43 -9.89 5.77 8.79
CA GLY A 43 -9.78 5.02 10.05
C GLY A 43 -10.46 3.65 10.01
N LEU A 44 -10.58 3.05 8.83
CA LEU A 44 -11.24 1.75 8.66
C LEU A 44 -10.32 0.60 9.06
N ASN A 45 -10.87 -0.40 9.76
CA ASN A 45 -10.18 -1.68 9.95
C ASN A 45 -10.10 -2.47 8.62
N ALA A 46 -9.26 -3.50 8.58
CA ALA A 46 -8.98 -4.24 7.35
C ALA A 46 -10.23 -4.84 6.66
N THR A 47 -11.22 -5.27 7.45
CA THR A 47 -12.48 -5.84 6.92
C THR A 47 -13.35 -4.75 6.30
N ALA A 48 -13.56 -3.64 7.02
CA ALA A 48 -14.33 -2.51 6.54
C ALA A 48 -13.69 -1.87 5.30
N LEU A 49 -12.36 -1.79 5.28
CA LEU A 49 -11.59 -1.29 4.13
C LEU A 49 -11.78 -2.16 2.88
N ALA A 50 -11.79 -3.49 3.04
CA ALA A 50 -12.05 -4.41 1.94
C ALA A 50 -13.47 -4.25 1.37
N LEU A 51 -14.48 -4.12 2.25
CA LEU A 51 -15.86 -3.87 1.83
C LEU A 51 -16.01 -2.53 1.09
N PHE A 52 -15.39 -1.48 1.62
CA PHE A 52 -15.38 -0.16 1.00
C PHE A 52 -14.78 -0.20 -0.42
N VAL A 53 -13.61 -0.81 -0.57
CA VAL A 53 -12.92 -0.91 -1.86
C VAL A 53 -13.68 -1.81 -2.84
N SER A 54 -14.28 -2.90 -2.35
CA SER A 54 -15.14 -3.79 -3.13
C SER A 54 -16.31 -3.03 -3.73
N SER A 55 -17.01 -2.22 -2.93
CA SER A 55 -18.11 -1.38 -3.39
C SER A 55 -17.66 -0.29 -4.35
N LYS A 56 -16.59 0.44 -4.01
CA LYS A 56 -16.13 1.61 -4.78
C LYS A 56 -15.57 1.27 -6.15
N LEU A 57 -15.03 0.06 -6.32
CA LEU A 57 -14.42 -0.40 -7.58
C LEU A 57 -15.23 -1.50 -8.28
N GLU A 58 -16.41 -1.85 -7.76
CA GLU A 58 -17.27 -2.93 -8.28
C GLU A 58 -16.50 -4.25 -8.47
N ILE A 59 -15.66 -4.60 -7.50
CA ILE A 59 -14.91 -5.86 -7.49
C ILE A 59 -15.43 -6.77 -6.38
N SER A 60 -15.18 -8.08 -6.50
CA SER A 60 -15.54 -9.02 -5.45
C SER A 60 -14.79 -8.73 -4.14
N GLU A 61 -15.50 -8.86 -3.02
CA GLU A 61 -14.94 -8.67 -1.67
C GLU A 61 -13.69 -9.53 -1.40
N PRO A 62 -13.62 -10.82 -1.82
CA PRO A 62 -12.40 -11.60 -1.73
C PRO A 62 -11.19 -10.98 -2.44
N THR A 63 -11.41 -10.29 -3.57
CA THR A 63 -10.34 -9.61 -4.31
C THR A 63 -9.83 -8.40 -3.54
N ALA A 64 -10.74 -7.58 -3.00
CA ALA A 64 -10.38 -6.42 -2.18
C ALA A 64 -9.65 -6.85 -0.89
N ARG A 65 -10.17 -7.88 -0.21
CA ARG A 65 -9.55 -8.47 0.99
C ARG A 65 -8.15 -9.01 0.71
N ARG A 66 -7.94 -9.69 -0.43
CA ARG A 66 -6.60 -10.15 -0.85
C ARG A 66 -5.64 -8.98 -1.06
N ALA A 67 -6.10 -7.88 -1.66
CA ALA A 67 -5.28 -6.69 -1.87
C ALA A 67 -4.88 -6.01 -0.53
N VAL A 68 -5.83 -5.83 0.39
CA VAL A 68 -5.55 -5.30 1.75
C VAL A 68 -4.55 -6.21 2.48
N LYS A 69 -4.79 -7.53 2.50
CA LYS A 69 -3.86 -8.51 3.11
C LYS A 69 -2.48 -8.47 2.46
N LYS A 70 -2.40 -8.25 1.14
CA LYS A 70 -1.13 -8.13 0.43
C LYS A 70 -0.35 -6.89 0.89
N MET A 71 -1.00 -5.74 1.04
CA MET A 71 -0.35 -4.53 1.57
C MET A 71 0.21 -4.74 2.99
N LEU A 72 -0.55 -5.40 3.86
CA LEU A 72 -0.09 -5.77 5.21
C LEU A 72 1.11 -6.73 5.15
N SER A 73 1.04 -7.78 4.32
CA SER A 73 2.12 -8.77 4.19
C SER A 73 3.42 -8.19 3.64
N LEU A 74 3.33 -7.12 2.84
CA LEU A 74 4.48 -6.39 2.29
C LEU A 74 4.94 -5.26 3.20
N ARG A 75 4.35 -5.09 4.39
CA ARG A 75 4.62 -3.98 5.32
C ARG A 75 4.49 -2.60 4.66
N LEU A 76 3.54 -2.47 3.73
CA LEU A 76 3.16 -1.18 3.13
C LEU A 76 2.03 -0.52 3.92
N ALA A 77 1.28 -1.33 4.66
CA ALA A 77 0.32 -0.88 5.64
C ALA A 77 0.51 -1.72 6.91
N GLU A 78 0.08 -1.16 8.03
CA GLU A 78 0.09 -1.81 9.34
C GLU A 78 -1.27 -1.63 10.02
N ALA A 79 -1.66 -2.62 10.80
CA ALA A 79 -2.90 -2.61 11.57
C ALA A 79 -2.75 -3.54 12.77
N GLU A 80 -3.10 -3.04 13.96
CA GLU A 80 -3.32 -3.91 15.11
C GLU A 80 -4.67 -4.64 14.97
N ARG A 81 -4.87 -5.72 15.73
CA ARG A 81 -6.05 -6.58 15.58
C ARG A 81 -7.31 -5.80 15.95
N GLY A 82 -8.17 -5.53 14.96
CA GLY A 82 -9.39 -4.73 15.13
C GLY A 82 -9.17 -3.22 15.05
N ALA A 83 -7.91 -2.77 14.94
CA ALA A 83 -7.57 -1.36 14.81
C ALA A 83 -7.67 -0.89 13.34
N PRO A 84 -7.69 0.44 13.12
CA PRO A 84 -7.59 1.00 11.79
C PRO A 84 -6.29 0.59 11.09
N VAL A 85 -6.35 0.53 9.77
CA VAL A 85 -5.18 0.30 8.92
C VAL A 85 -4.53 1.65 8.60
N PHE A 86 -3.20 1.73 8.70
CA PHE A 86 -2.40 2.92 8.36
C PHE A 86 -1.31 2.57 7.36
N LEU A 87 -0.84 3.56 6.57
CA LEU A 87 0.36 3.36 5.75
C LEU A 87 1.60 3.33 6.63
N THR A 88 2.56 2.49 6.25
CA THR A 88 3.93 2.60 6.79
C THR A 88 4.68 3.70 6.04
N PRO A 89 5.85 4.16 6.54
CA PRO A 89 6.69 5.10 5.79
C PRO A 89 7.04 4.60 4.37
N LEU A 90 7.19 3.29 4.18
CA LEU A 90 7.40 2.69 2.86
C LEU A 90 6.12 2.76 2.00
N GLY A 91 4.96 2.49 2.59
CA GLY A 91 3.66 2.68 1.94
C GLY A 91 3.44 4.11 1.48
N GLU A 92 3.76 5.10 2.30
CA GLU A 92 3.68 6.52 1.93
C GLU A 92 4.63 6.87 0.79
N LYS A 93 5.88 6.38 0.82
CA LYS A 93 6.80 6.57 -0.32
C LYS A 93 6.27 5.96 -1.60
N ILE A 94 5.45 4.90 -1.52
CA ILE A 94 4.89 4.20 -2.68
C ILE A 94 3.60 4.86 -3.17
N PHE A 95 2.72 5.31 -2.28
CA PHE A 95 1.36 5.76 -2.60
C PHE A 95 1.08 7.25 -2.29
N GLY A 96 1.88 7.89 -1.46
CA GLY A 96 1.72 9.28 -1.01
C GLY A 96 2.35 10.34 -1.93
N GLY A 97 3.20 9.93 -2.88
CA GLY A 97 3.59 10.81 -3.98
C GLY A 97 2.43 10.95 -4.96
N GLY A 98 1.77 12.10 -4.95
CA GLY A 98 0.76 12.48 -5.95
C GLY A 98 1.29 12.26 -7.36
N PHE A 99 0.44 11.72 -8.23
CA PHE A 99 0.65 11.72 -9.67
C PHE A 99 0.26 13.07 -10.24
#